data_AF-A0A529TER4-F1
#
_entry.id   AF-A0A529TER4-F1
#
_cell.length_a   1.000
_cell.length_b   1.000
_cell.length_c   1.000
_cell.angle_alpha   90.00
_cell.angle_beta   90.00
_cell.angle_gamma   90.00
#
_symmetry.space_group_name_H-M   'P 1'
#
loop_
_entity.id
_entity.type
_entity.pdbx_description
1 polymer ?
#
loop_
_entity_poly.entity_id
_entity_poly.type
_entity_poly.pdbx_seq_one_letter_code
_entity_poly.pdbx_strand_id
1 'polypeptide(L)'
;IKTLAAGYTIHDGPNDAGDMFDRPGKPSDHFPAPFPNEQAAASANGGAAPPDMSLLAKARGVERGFPRFIFDIFTQYAQGGPDYIHSLLTGYDQTPPAGMVIPEGTHYNPYFLSGVSLKMPKPLSDGQVTYDDGAPQTVDQYARDVSAFLMFAAEPHLEDRKKTGFRVMIFLLLFGALVYMTKRRVWADVAH
;
A
#
# COMPACT_ATOMS: atom_id res chain seq x y z
N ILE A 1 -19.65 -3.39 8.81
CA ILE A 1 -19.04 -4.57 8.17
C ILE A 1 -20.09 -5.59 7.70
N LYS A 2 -20.93 -6.18 8.57
CA LYS A 2 -21.98 -7.15 8.14
C LYS A 2 -22.87 -6.63 6.99
N THR A 3 -23.38 -5.41 7.12
CA THR A 3 -24.22 -4.78 6.08
C THR A 3 -23.48 -4.57 4.77
N LEU A 4 -22.20 -4.16 4.82
CA LEU A 4 -21.37 -3.97 3.63
C LEU A 4 -21.08 -5.31 2.93
N ALA A 5 -20.70 -6.34 3.70
CA ALA A 5 -20.43 -7.68 3.17
C ALA A 5 -21.67 -8.28 2.49
N ALA A 6 -22.85 -8.11 3.10
CA ALA A 6 -24.11 -8.59 2.54
C ALA A 6 -24.51 -7.88 1.22
N GLY A 7 -23.90 -6.74 0.90
CA GLY A 7 -24.11 -6.04 -0.37
C GLY A 7 -23.42 -6.71 -1.57
N TYR A 8 -22.53 -7.67 -1.33
CA TYR A 8 -21.84 -8.43 -2.39
C TYR A 8 -22.43 -9.83 -2.53
N THR A 9 -22.47 -10.33 -3.76
CA THR A 9 -22.81 -11.71 -4.08
C THR A 9 -21.55 -12.55 -4.12
N ILE A 10 -21.54 -13.66 -3.39
CA ILE A 10 -20.43 -14.61 -3.31
C ILE A 10 -20.90 -15.96 -3.84
N HIS A 11 -20.14 -16.51 -4.77
CA HIS A 11 -20.32 -17.87 -5.27
C HIS A 11 -19.75 -18.87 -4.26
N ASP A 12 -20.58 -19.81 -3.79
CA ASP A 12 -20.28 -20.76 -2.73
C ASP A 12 -20.83 -22.16 -3.08
N GLY A 13 -20.48 -23.17 -2.30
CA GLY A 13 -20.96 -24.54 -2.46
C GLY A 13 -19.84 -25.59 -2.46
N PRO A 14 -20.17 -26.84 -2.79
CA PRO A 14 -21.50 -27.32 -3.21
C PRO A 14 -22.52 -27.44 -2.06
N ASN A 15 -23.81 -27.41 -2.41
CA ASN A 15 -24.91 -27.74 -1.49
C ASN A 15 -25.16 -29.26 -1.41
N ASP A 16 -26.18 -29.68 -0.67
CA ASP A 16 -26.54 -31.10 -0.48
C ASP A 16 -26.90 -31.85 -1.79
N ALA A 17 -27.27 -31.12 -2.86
CA ALA A 17 -27.54 -31.65 -4.18
C ALA A 17 -26.28 -31.70 -5.09
N GLY A 18 -25.14 -31.16 -4.63
CA GLY A 18 -23.91 -31.06 -5.41
C GLY A 18 -23.78 -29.78 -6.24
N ASP A 19 -24.74 -28.86 -6.15
CA ASP A 19 -24.77 -27.63 -6.95
C ASP A 19 -24.08 -26.47 -6.25
N MET A 20 -23.37 -25.65 -7.03
CA MET A 20 -22.87 -24.35 -6.58
C MET A 20 -24.00 -23.33 -6.53
N PHE A 21 -23.95 -22.38 -5.59
CA PHE A 21 -24.99 -21.38 -5.41
C PHE A 21 -24.41 -20.01 -5.05
N ASP A 22 -25.20 -18.98 -5.27
CA ASP A 22 -24.84 -17.62 -4.90
C ASP A 22 -25.50 -17.24 -3.58
N ARG A 23 -24.76 -16.54 -2.72
CA ARG A 23 -25.27 -16.03 -1.45
C ARG A 23 -24.79 -14.61 -1.15
N PRO A 24 -25.48 -13.88 -0.26
CA PRO A 24 -24.94 -12.66 0.31
C PRO A 24 -23.60 -12.92 1.02
N GLY A 25 -22.69 -11.97 0.90
CA GLY A 25 -21.39 -12.02 1.56
C GLY A 25 -21.50 -11.96 3.09
N LYS A 26 -20.54 -12.60 3.75
CA LYS A 26 -20.36 -12.63 5.21
C LYS A 26 -19.04 -11.92 5.55
N PRO A 27 -18.87 -11.40 6.78
CA PRO A 27 -17.62 -10.74 7.16
C PRO A 27 -16.35 -11.59 7.08
N SER A 28 -16.48 -12.92 7.02
CA SER A 28 -15.37 -13.86 6.86
C SER A 28 -14.94 -14.03 5.40
N ASP A 29 -15.75 -13.59 4.43
CA ASP A 29 -15.40 -13.69 3.02
C ASP A 29 -14.35 -12.64 2.65
N HIS A 30 -13.48 -12.98 1.71
CA HIS A 30 -12.56 -12.03 1.10
C HIS A 30 -13.31 -11.03 0.21
N PHE A 31 -12.64 -9.93 -0.14
CA PHE A 31 -13.17 -9.01 -1.13
C PHE A 31 -13.28 -9.74 -2.49
N PRO A 32 -14.43 -9.66 -3.17
CA PRO A 32 -14.63 -10.35 -4.45
C PRO A 32 -13.73 -9.73 -5.52
N ALA A 33 -13.13 -10.59 -6.34
CA ALA A 33 -12.32 -10.16 -7.47
C ALA A 33 -13.21 -9.55 -8.57
N PRO A 34 -12.81 -8.43 -9.20
CA PRO A 34 -13.57 -7.81 -10.28
C PRO A 34 -13.53 -8.62 -11.59
N PHE A 35 -12.54 -9.51 -11.73
CA PHE A 35 -12.35 -10.37 -12.90
C PHE A 35 -12.10 -11.81 -12.44
N PRO A 36 -12.55 -12.82 -13.21
CA PRO A 36 -12.36 -14.22 -12.86
C PRO A 36 -10.92 -14.70 -12.99
N ASN A 37 -10.11 -14.05 -13.84
CA ASN A 37 -8.71 -14.36 -14.06
C ASN A 37 -7.97 -13.15 -14.68
N GLU A 38 -6.65 -13.25 -14.74
CA GLU A 38 -5.75 -12.21 -15.25
C GLU A 38 -5.98 -11.92 -16.75
N GLN A 39 -6.28 -12.95 -17.55
CA GLN A 39 -6.51 -12.79 -18.99
C GLN A 39 -7.78 -11.99 -19.28
N ALA A 40 -8.86 -12.25 -18.53
CA ALA A 40 -10.09 -11.48 -18.59
C ALA A 40 -9.84 -10.02 -18.16
N ALA A 41 -9.06 -9.82 -17.09
CA ALA A 41 -8.68 -8.50 -16.63
C ALA A 41 -7.87 -7.72 -17.68
N ALA A 42 -6.87 -8.35 -18.29
CA ALA A 42 -6.04 -7.75 -19.33
C ALA A 42 -6.87 -7.41 -20.58
N SER A 43 -7.75 -8.32 -21.00
CA SER A 43 -8.62 -8.09 -22.16
C SER A 43 -9.55 -6.90 -21.95
N ALA A 44 -10.11 -6.73 -20.75
CA ALA A 44 -10.98 -5.60 -20.42
C ALA A 44 -10.23 -4.26 -20.27
N ASN A 45 -8.91 -4.29 -20.02
CA ASN A 45 -8.08 -3.10 -19.73
C ASN A 45 -7.01 -2.85 -20.80
N GLY A 46 -7.31 -3.18 -22.06
CA GLY A 46 -6.44 -2.82 -23.20
C GLY A 46 -5.08 -3.55 -23.21
N GLY A 47 -5.07 -4.81 -22.76
CA GLY A 47 -3.91 -5.71 -22.77
C GLY A 47 -3.09 -5.72 -21.48
N ALA A 48 -3.44 -4.91 -20.47
CA ALA A 48 -2.73 -4.87 -19.18
C ALA A 48 -3.65 -5.25 -18.02
N ALA A 49 -3.30 -6.28 -17.27
CA ALA A 49 -4.04 -6.64 -16.06
C ALA A 49 -3.73 -5.66 -14.93
N PRO A 50 -4.75 -5.10 -14.25
CA PRO A 50 -4.54 -4.33 -13.03
C PRO A 50 -3.85 -5.20 -11.96
N PRO A 51 -2.81 -4.70 -11.27
CA PRO A 51 -2.15 -5.47 -10.21
C PRO A 51 -3.05 -5.64 -8.99
N ASP A 52 -2.81 -6.69 -8.20
CA ASP A 52 -3.45 -6.83 -6.90
C ASP A 52 -3.01 -5.70 -5.95
N MET A 53 -3.98 -5.11 -5.25
CA MET A 53 -3.77 -3.92 -4.42
C MET A 53 -3.42 -4.26 -2.97
N SER A 54 -3.53 -5.53 -2.55
CA SER A 54 -3.38 -5.93 -1.15
C SER A 54 -2.01 -5.59 -0.58
N LEU A 55 -0.96 -5.72 -1.39
CA LEU A 55 0.43 -5.44 -0.98
C LEU A 55 1.06 -4.27 -1.75
N LEU A 56 0.28 -3.49 -2.50
CA LEU A 56 0.82 -2.48 -3.42
C LEU A 56 1.72 -1.46 -2.71
N ALA A 57 1.27 -0.96 -1.55
CA ALA A 57 2.00 0.01 -0.73
C ALA A 57 3.35 -0.50 -0.22
N LYS A 58 3.62 -1.81 -0.24
CA LYS A 58 4.92 -2.40 0.11
C LYS A 58 5.69 -2.91 -1.11
N ALA A 59 4.98 -3.28 -2.17
CA ALA A 59 5.57 -3.77 -3.42
C ALA A 59 6.12 -2.66 -4.33
N ARG A 60 5.75 -1.40 -4.06
CA ARG A 60 6.21 -0.22 -4.81
C ARG A 60 7.00 0.69 -3.87
N GLY A 61 8.21 0.27 -3.54
CA GLY A 61 9.14 1.06 -2.73
C GLY A 61 9.88 2.09 -3.58
N VAL A 62 9.76 3.37 -3.23
CA VAL A 62 10.68 4.40 -3.71
C VAL A 62 11.83 4.49 -2.71
N GLU A 63 13.03 4.11 -3.12
CA GLU A 63 14.22 4.33 -2.30
C GLU A 63 14.70 5.77 -2.46
N ARG A 64 15.07 6.43 -1.36
CA ARG A 64 15.63 7.80 -1.39
C ARG A 64 17.05 7.87 -1.99
N GLY A 65 17.58 6.74 -2.47
CA GLY A 65 18.89 6.59 -3.08
C GLY A 65 20.05 6.59 -2.08
N PHE A 66 21.23 6.19 -2.55
CA PHE A 66 22.48 6.28 -1.78
C PHE A 66 22.99 7.73 -1.75
N PRO A 67 23.41 8.29 -0.58
CA PRO A 67 23.47 7.69 0.76
C PRO A 67 22.28 8.05 1.67
N ARG A 68 21.20 8.66 1.14
CA ARG A 68 20.08 9.19 1.94
C ARG A 68 19.31 8.11 2.72
N PHE A 69 19.40 6.85 2.30
CA PHE A 69 18.82 5.71 3.03
C PHE A 69 19.31 5.60 4.49
N ILE A 70 20.50 6.12 4.83
CA ILE A 70 21.05 6.06 6.19
C ILE A 70 20.12 6.77 7.19
N PHE A 71 19.47 7.86 6.77
CA PHE A 71 18.53 8.56 7.65
C PHE A 71 17.25 7.75 7.91
N ASP A 72 16.84 6.84 7.00
CA ASP A 72 15.67 5.96 7.19
C ASP A 72 15.87 4.98 8.34
N ILE A 73 17.11 4.62 8.66
CA ILE A 73 17.45 3.76 9.79
C ILE A 73 17.06 4.45 11.10
N PHE A 74 17.28 5.76 11.19
CA PHE A 74 17.01 6.54 12.39
C PHE A 74 15.57 7.05 12.47
N THR A 75 14.96 7.37 11.32
CA THR A 75 13.58 7.89 11.26
C THR A 75 12.54 6.79 11.14
N GLN A 76 12.93 5.55 10.83
CA GLN A 76 12.03 4.43 10.53
C GLN A 76 10.98 4.78 9.46
N TYR A 77 11.38 5.58 8.47
CA TYR A 77 10.49 6.01 7.40
C TYR A 77 10.08 4.82 6.53
N ALA A 78 8.77 4.52 6.51
CA ALA A 78 8.19 3.41 5.77
C ALA A 78 7.02 3.85 4.88
N GLN A 79 6.99 5.13 4.48
CA GLN A 79 5.87 5.75 3.76
C GLN A 79 6.09 5.83 2.23
N GLY A 80 7.22 5.35 1.71
CA GLY A 80 7.56 5.50 0.29
C GLY A 80 6.54 4.90 -0.70
N GLY A 81 5.83 3.83 -0.31
CA GLY A 81 4.77 3.27 -1.15
C GLY A 81 3.46 4.05 -1.11
N PRO A 82 2.91 4.40 0.06
CA PRO A 82 1.78 5.33 0.17
C PRO A 82 2.01 6.67 -0.54
N ASP A 83 3.23 7.22 -0.44
CA ASP A 83 3.62 8.45 -1.13
C ASP A 83 3.61 8.26 -2.65
N TYR A 84 4.12 7.12 -3.13
CA TYR A 84 4.08 6.76 -4.55
C TYR A 84 2.64 6.66 -5.06
N ILE A 85 1.76 5.96 -4.33
CA ILE A 85 0.35 5.81 -4.71
C ILE A 85 -0.33 7.18 -4.75
N HIS A 86 -0.11 8.03 -3.74
CA HIS A 86 -0.68 9.39 -3.71
C HIS A 86 -0.18 10.23 -4.89
N SER A 87 1.13 10.23 -5.15
CA SER A 87 1.73 10.96 -6.27
C SER A 87 1.22 10.46 -7.62
N LEU A 88 1.07 9.14 -7.78
CA LEU A 88 0.53 8.54 -8.99
C LEU A 88 -0.93 8.96 -9.21
N LEU A 89 -1.76 8.93 -8.18
CA LEU A 89 -3.18 9.31 -8.30
C LEU A 89 -3.38 10.80 -8.57
N THR A 90 -2.51 11.67 -8.05
CA THR A 90 -2.58 13.13 -8.23
C THR A 90 -1.82 13.65 -9.47
N GLY A 91 -0.92 12.85 -10.06
CA GLY A 91 0.01 13.29 -11.11
C GLY A 91 -0.49 13.26 -12.56
N TYR A 92 -1.78 12.97 -12.81
CA TYR A 92 -2.31 12.76 -14.17
C TYR A 92 -2.40 14.03 -15.04
N ASP A 93 -2.50 15.22 -14.45
CA ASP A 93 -2.68 16.48 -15.19
C ASP A 93 -1.35 17.14 -15.60
N GLN A 94 -0.24 16.40 -15.48
CA GLN A 94 1.10 16.89 -15.80
C GLN A 94 1.37 16.80 -17.30
N THR A 95 2.11 17.77 -17.84
CA THR A 95 2.48 17.78 -19.25
C THR A 95 3.71 16.89 -19.51
N PRO A 96 3.70 16.06 -20.57
CA PRO A 96 4.88 15.32 -20.98
C PRO A 96 6.03 16.27 -21.35
N PRO A 97 7.29 15.95 -21.00
CA PRO A 97 8.47 16.68 -21.46
C PRO A 97 8.54 16.77 -22.99
N ALA A 98 9.12 17.84 -23.50
CA ALA A 98 9.26 18.04 -24.94
C ALA A 98 10.00 16.87 -25.61
N GLY A 99 9.43 16.36 -26.71
CA GLY A 99 9.99 15.22 -27.46
C GLY A 99 9.63 13.84 -26.91
N MET A 100 8.90 13.75 -25.80
CA MET A 100 8.41 12.48 -25.26
C MET A 100 7.23 11.96 -26.10
N VAL A 101 7.37 10.76 -26.64
CA VAL A 101 6.30 10.08 -27.38
C VAL A 101 5.51 9.19 -26.43
N ILE A 102 4.22 9.47 -26.27
CA ILE A 102 3.31 8.65 -25.47
C ILE A 102 2.63 7.62 -26.40
N PRO A 103 2.81 6.32 -26.17
CA PRO A 103 2.14 5.27 -26.94
C PRO A 103 0.61 5.45 -26.97
N GLU A 104 0.00 5.12 -28.11
CA GLU A 104 -1.45 5.20 -28.26
C GLU A 104 -2.19 4.33 -27.23
N GLY A 105 -3.29 4.87 -26.70
CA GLY A 105 -4.08 4.20 -25.67
C GLY A 105 -3.33 4.00 -24.35
N THR A 106 -2.37 4.86 -24.04
CA THR A 106 -1.72 4.97 -22.72
C THR A 106 -1.77 6.41 -22.22
N HIS A 107 -1.56 6.60 -20.92
CA HIS A 107 -1.62 7.88 -20.25
C HIS A 107 -0.25 8.26 -19.70
N TYR A 108 0.09 9.53 -19.73
CA TYR A 108 1.31 10.04 -19.12
C TYR A 108 1.11 10.28 -17.62
N ASN A 109 2.11 9.91 -16.83
CA ASN A 109 2.19 10.28 -15.41
C ASN A 109 3.67 10.30 -14.99
N PRO A 110 4.21 11.43 -14.50
CA PRO A 110 5.63 11.56 -14.20
C PRO A 110 6.09 10.68 -13.04
N TYR A 111 5.16 10.20 -12.20
CA TYR A 111 5.49 9.38 -11.04
C TYR A 111 5.47 7.89 -11.36
N PHE A 112 5.00 7.46 -12.54
CA PHE A 112 4.93 6.05 -12.89
C PHE A 112 6.33 5.43 -13.05
N LEU A 113 6.71 4.56 -12.10
CA LEU A 113 8.06 3.99 -12.02
C LEU A 113 8.35 2.91 -13.08
N SER A 114 7.31 2.31 -13.68
CA SER A 114 7.47 1.12 -14.53
C SER A 114 7.51 1.44 -16.03
N GLY A 115 7.54 2.70 -16.42
CA GLY A 115 7.62 3.09 -17.83
C GLY A 115 7.33 4.56 -18.07
N VAL A 116 7.28 4.93 -19.36
CA VAL A 116 7.01 6.31 -19.81
C VAL A 116 5.52 6.68 -19.72
N SER A 117 4.65 5.67 -19.75
CA SER A 117 3.20 5.80 -19.72
C SER A 117 2.56 4.54 -19.13
N LEU A 118 1.29 4.63 -18.74
CA LEU A 118 0.52 3.53 -18.17
C LEU A 118 -0.88 3.38 -18.79
N LYS A 119 -1.46 2.18 -18.73
CA LYS A 119 -2.81 1.89 -19.26
C LYS A 119 -3.96 2.40 -18.38
N MET A 120 -3.68 2.77 -17.13
CA MET A 120 -4.69 3.26 -16.20
C MET A 120 -5.05 4.72 -16.55
N PRO A 121 -6.31 5.04 -16.88
CA PRO A 121 -6.77 6.43 -17.02
C PRO A 121 -6.84 7.12 -15.65
N LYS A 122 -7.03 8.44 -15.63
CA LYS A 122 -7.22 9.20 -14.38
C LYS A 122 -8.42 8.65 -13.61
N PRO A 123 -8.23 8.01 -12.43
CA PRO A 123 -9.30 7.29 -11.75
C PRO A 123 -10.14 8.16 -10.81
N LEU A 124 -9.62 9.35 -10.46
CA LEU A 124 -10.20 10.26 -9.47
C LEU A 124 -10.48 11.63 -10.08
N SER A 125 -11.64 12.19 -9.73
CA SER A 125 -12.05 13.57 -10.00
C SER A 125 -12.60 14.21 -8.73
N ASP A 126 -12.54 15.54 -8.62
CA ASP A 126 -13.16 16.26 -7.50
C ASP A 126 -14.67 16.01 -7.47
N GLY A 127 -15.24 15.91 -6.26
CA GLY A 127 -16.68 15.64 -6.06
C GLY A 127 -17.15 14.23 -6.40
N GLN A 128 -16.25 13.29 -6.74
CA GLN A 128 -16.62 11.94 -7.18
C GLN A 128 -17.25 11.07 -6.07
N VAL A 129 -16.87 11.25 -4.81
CA VAL A 129 -17.37 10.46 -3.67
C VAL A 129 -17.76 11.39 -2.53
N THR A 130 -18.94 11.17 -1.94
CA THR A 130 -19.36 11.90 -0.74
C THR A 130 -18.89 11.18 0.51
N TYR A 131 -18.24 11.92 1.41
CA TYR A 131 -17.89 11.44 2.74
C TYR A 131 -19.00 11.72 3.75
N ASP A 132 -19.23 10.77 4.67
CA ASP A 132 -20.22 10.89 5.73
C ASP A 132 -19.79 11.86 6.86
N ASP A 133 -18.49 12.14 6.95
CA ASP A 133 -17.88 12.97 8.00
C ASP A 133 -17.65 14.44 7.59
N GLY A 134 -18.03 14.80 6.36
CA GLY A 134 -17.84 16.15 5.81
C GLY A 134 -16.42 16.46 5.35
N ALA A 135 -15.55 15.45 5.19
CA ALA A 135 -14.21 15.66 4.64
C ALA A 135 -14.24 16.30 3.23
N PRO A 136 -13.20 17.06 2.85
CA PRO A 136 -13.11 17.67 1.52
C PRO A 136 -13.21 16.65 0.40
N GLN A 137 -14.05 16.93 -0.58
CA GLN A 137 -14.28 16.05 -1.73
C GLN A 137 -13.31 16.34 -2.88
N THR A 138 -12.00 16.29 -2.60
CA THR A 138 -10.94 16.63 -3.57
C THR A 138 -10.09 15.41 -3.92
N VAL A 139 -9.46 15.44 -5.10
CA VAL A 139 -8.53 14.39 -5.55
C VAL A 139 -7.37 14.20 -4.56
N ASP A 140 -6.84 15.26 -3.96
CA ASP A 140 -5.79 15.16 -2.93
C ASP A 140 -6.28 14.39 -1.69
N GLN A 141 -7.49 14.69 -1.22
CA GLN A 141 -8.08 14.02 -0.06
C GLN A 141 -8.36 12.54 -0.35
N TYR A 142 -9.00 12.24 -1.48
CA TYR A 142 -9.24 10.86 -1.91
C TYR A 142 -7.94 10.07 -2.04
N ALA A 143 -6.92 10.65 -2.68
CA ALA A 143 -5.63 9.99 -2.85
C ALA A 143 -4.94 9.72 -1.51
N ARG A 144 -5.04 10.64 -0.54
CA ARG A 144 -4.46 10.47 0.80
C ARG A 144 -5.13 9.32 1.55
N ASP A 145 -6.46 9.25 1.50
CA ASP A 145 -7.23 8.23 2.20
C ASP A 145 -7.07 6.85 1.57
N VAL A 146 -7.08 6.76 0.24
CA VAL A 146 -6.81 5.51 -0.50
C VAL A 146 -5.40 5.00 -0.21
N SER A 147 -4.38 5.87 -0.25
CA SER A 147 -3.01 5.47 0.07
C SER A 147 -2.88 5.00 1.52
N ALA A 148 -3.54 5.66 2.48
CA ALA A 148 -3.54 5.24 3.87
C ALA A 148 -4.23 3.88 4.06
N PHE A 149 -5.39 3.67 3.41
CA PHE A 149 -6.09 2.39 3.42
C PHE A 149 -5.25 1.25 2.82
N LEU A 150 -4.58 1.50 1.69
CA LEU A 150 -3.71 0.50 1.06
C LEU A 150 -2.47 0.19 1.90
N MET A 151 -1.95 1.16 2.66
CA MET A 151 -0.90 0.89 3.65
C MET A 151 -1.40 -0.01 4.77
N PHE A 152 -2.60 0.27 5.29
CA PHE A 152 -3.23 -0.56 6.31
C PHE A 152 -3.48 -1.99 5.80
N ALA A 153 -4.00 -2.14 4.57
CA ALA A 153 -4.22 -3.44 3.94
C ALA A 153 -2.91 -4.21 3.77
N ALA A 154 -1.82 -3.53 3.39
CA ALA A 154 -0.50 -4.13 3.22
C ALA A 154 0.21 -4.45 4.55
N GLU A 155 -0.13 -3.75 5.64
CA GLU A 155 0.46 -3.93 6.95
C GLU A 155 -0.51 -3.69 8.12
N PRO A 156 -1.45 -4.63 8.39
CA PRO A 156 -2.49 -4.43 9.40
C PRO A 156 -1.95 -4.37 10.85
N HIS A 157 -0.72 -4.85 11.07
CA HIS A 157 -0.06 -4.86 12.39
C HIS A 157 0.93 -3.70 12.58
N LEU A 158 0.88 -2.67 11.74
CA LEU A 158 1.86 -1.57 11.73
C LEU A 158 1.93 -0.85 13.08
N GLU A 159 0.79 -0.54 13.69
CA GLU A 159 0.73 0.15 14.98
C GLU A 159 1.31 -0.70 16.11
N ASP A 160 0.90 -1.96 16.19
CA ASP A 160 1.39 -2.91 17.20
C ASP A 160 2.90 -3.17 17.04
N ARG A 161 3.40 -3.27 15.80
CA ARG A 161 4.83 -3.39 15.51
C ARG A 161 5.58 -2.17 16.01
N LYS A 162 5.12 -0.95 15.72
CA LYS A 162 5.77 0.29 16.18
C LYS A 162 5.76 0.42 17.69
N LYS A 163 4.62 0.14 18.33
CA LYS A 163 4.46 0.17 19.78
C LYS A 163 5.39 -0.82 20.48
N THR A 164 5.50 -2.03 19.95
CA THR A 164 6.39 -3.08 20.48
C THR A 164 7.85 -2.73 20.23
N GLY A 165 8.20 -2.30 19.01
CA GLY A 165 9.55 -1.88 18.63
C GLY A 165 10.08 -0.76 19.53
N PHE A 166 9.27 0.26 19.83
CA PHE A 166 9.65 1.34 20.74
C PHE A 166 10.02 0.83 22.15
N ARG A 167 9.22 -0.09 22.70
CA ARG A 167 9.50 -0.71 24.02
C ARG A 167 10.79 -1.52 23.99
N VAL A 168 11.02 -2.29 22.92
CA VAL A 168 12.24 -3.09 22.73
C VAL A 168 13.47 -2.18 22.63
N MET A 169 13.40 -1.05 21.93
CA MET A 169 14.51 -0.10 21.84
C MET A 169 14.92 0.46 23.20
N ILE A 170 13.95 0.82 24.05
CA ILE A 170 14.22 1.27 25.42
C ILE A 170 14.88 0.15 26.23
N PHE A 171 14.35 -1.07 26.17
CA PHE A 171 14.92 -2.23 26.86
C PHE A 171 16.35 -2.49 26.42
N LEU A 172 16.63 -2.51 25.12
CA LEU A 172 17.97 -2.75 24.58
C LEU A 172 18.96 -1.66 24.98
N LEU A 173 18.54 -0.39 25.08
CA LEU A 173 19.39 0.70 25.56
C LEU A 173 19.81 0.46 27.00
N LEU A 174 18.86 0.14 27.88
CA LEU A 174 19.13 -0.14 29.30
C LEU A 174 19.98 -1.40 29.48
N PHE A 175 19.63 -2.48 28.78
CA PHE A 175 20.35 -3.74 28.81
C PHE A 175 21.77 -3.59 28.26
N GLY A 176 21.93 -2.87 27.14
CA GLY A 176 23.22 -2.55 26.55
C GLY A 176 24.12 -1.76 27.50
N ALA A 177 23.56 -0.77 28.20
CA ALA A 177 24.30 -0.03 29.23
C ALA A 177 24.75 -0.95 30.38
N LEU A 178 23.88 -1.83 30.88
CA LEU A 178 24.20 -2.78 31.93
C LEU A 178 25.29 -3.77 31.50
N VAL A 179 25.18 -4.33 30.30
CA VAL A 179 26.19 -5.24 29.73
C VAL A 179 27.52 -4.52 29.55
N TYR A 180 27.52 -3.27 29.06
CA TYR A 180 28.74 -2.47 28.93
C TYR A 180 29.40 -2.19 30.28
N MET A 181 28.63 -1.82 31.31
CA MET A 181 29.14 -1.64 32.67
C MET A 181 29.71 -2.93 33.24
N THR A 182 29.02 -4.06 33.05
CA THR A 182 29.46 -5.38 33.48
C THR A 182 30.76 -5.78 32.78
N LYS A 183 30.85 -5.60 31.47
CA LYS A 183 32.09 -5.81 30.69
C LYS A 183 33.23 -4.97 31.26
N ARG A 184 33.04 -3.66 31.46
CA ARG A 184 34.10 -2.81 32.02
C ARG A 184 34.56 -3.28 33.40
N ARG A 185 33.63 -3.78 34.24
CA ARG A 185 33.97 -4.26 35.58
C ARG A 185 34.74 -5.58 35.57
N VAL A 186 34.36 -6.53 34.73
CA VAL A 186 35.04 -7.83 34.62
C VAL A 186 36.44 -7.68 34.02
N TRP A 187 36.61 -6.79 33.05
CA TRP A 187 37.88 -6.57 32.35
C TRP A 187 38.78 -5.52 32.99
N ALA A 188 38.41 -5.00 34.17
CA ALA A 188 39.17 -3.95 34.86
C ALA A 188 40.58 -4.43 35.31
N ASP A 189 40.72 -5.72 35.63
CA ASP A 189 41.95 -6.29 36.20
C ASP A 189 42.80 -7.05 35.15
N VAL A 190 42.41 -6.98 33.87
CA VAL A 190 43.17 -7.60 32.77
C VAL A 190 44.08 -6.54 32.15
N ALA A 191 45.39 -6.79 32.15
CA ALA A 191 46.36 -5.88 31.52
C ALA A 191 46.00 -5.63 30.04
N HIS A 192 45.99 -4.36 29.65
CA HIS A 192 45.72 -3.92 28.28
C HIS A 192 47.00 -3.92 27.44
#